data_AF-A0A9P0E2M7-F1
#
_entry.id   AF-A0A9P0E2M7-F1
#
_cell.length_a   1.000
_cell.length_b   1.000
_cell.length_c   1.000
_cell.angle_alpha   90.00
_cell.angle_beta   90.00
_cell.angle_gamma   90.00
#
_symmetry.space_group_name_H-M   'P 1'
#
loop_
_entity.id
_entity.type
_entity.pdbx_description
1 polymer ?
#
loop_
_entity_poly.entity_id
_entity_poly.type
_entity_poly.pdbx_seq_one_letter_code
_entity_poly.pdbx_strand_id
1 'polypeptide(L)'
;MLISFIYVLTASYFETKVYGRIIDLPAVIIVHATISLTFSLVFFLGLLSLSTAIGLKKRIKDSQRAQDIAAYRKLWVKLAHLTTEIGNVLGPTMMEWLLIGSIAVIISCYSLIYLLYDIAAHNAIDQSEINSGVFFLVMSSILLIFLCEFGNRRTSSVGTKVQQELLRLSFTGRDKEFHQEVNLFIQTIHFRFPNFVLCGFITLNRQYLVSLISGGITYLIVLVQFRSNQNTEE
;
A
#
# COMPACT_ATOMS: atom_id res chain seq x y z
N MET A 1 -9.74 3.81 -12.82
CA MET A 1 -10.94 3.08 -13.30
C MET A 1 -10.62 2.05 -14.37
N LEU A 2 -10.05 2.41 -15.53
CA LEU A 2 -9.78 1.41 -16.60
C LEU A 2 -8.89 0.23 -16.16
N ILE A 3 -7.80 0.52 -15.46
CA ILE A 3 -6.86 -0.50 -14.93
C ILE A 3 -7.53 -1.40 -13.88
N SER A 4 -8.39 -0.80 -13.06
CA SER A 4 -9.16 -1.49 -12.02
C SER A 4 -10.19 -2.45 -12.63
N PHE A 5 -10.85 -2.02 -13.71
CA PHE A 5 -11.79 -2.86 -14.46
C PHE A 5 -11.10 -4.02 -15.18
N ILE A 6 -9.94 -3.78 -15.80
CA ILE A 6 -9.13 -4.84 -16.44
C ILE A 6 -8.66 -5.86 -15.40
N TYR A 7 -8.25 -5.42 -14.21
CA TYR A 7 -7.87 -6.31 -13.11
C TYR A 7 -9.05 -7.19 -12.69
N VAL A 8 -10.24 -6.63 -12.47
CA VAL A 8 -11.43 -7.40 -12.06
C VAL A 8 -11.79 -8.45 -13.10
N LEU A 9 -11.80 -8.09 -14.39
CA LEU A 9 -12.12 -9.02 -15.47
C LEU A 9 -11.08 -10.14 -15.62
N THR A 10 -9.79 -9.81 -15.54
CA THR A 10 -8.71 -10.80 -15.68
C THR A 10 -8.66 -11.72 -14.47
N ALA A 11 -8.75 -11.21 -13.24
CA ALA A 11 -8.79 -12.02 -12.03
C ALA A 11 -10.00 -12.96 -12.00
N SER A 12 -11.18 -12.44 -12.33
CA SER A 12 -12.40 -13.26 -12.38
C SER A 12 -12.31 -14.34 -13.46
N TYR A 13 -11.72 -14.04 -14.63
CA TYR A 13 -11.52 -15.03 -15.70
C TYR A 13 -10.62 -16.20 -15.25
N PHE A 14 -9.49 -15.89 -14.61
CA PHE A 14 -8.56 -16.92 -14.13
C PHE A 14 -9.16 -17.75 -12.98
N GLU A 15 -9.92 -17.14 -12.06
CA GLU A 15 -10.59 -17.90 -11.00
C GLU A 15 -11.73 -18.78 -11.53
N THR A 16 -12.46 -18.33 -12.55
CA THR A 16 -13.51 -19.15 -13.18
C THR A 16 -12.93 -20.40 -13.85
N LYS A 17 -11.72 -20.29 -14.41
CA LYS A 17 -10.97 -21.42 -14.97
C LYS A 17 -10.55 -22.44 -13.90
N VAL A 18 -10.31 -22.00 -12.66
CA VAL A 18 -9.86 -22.85 -11.55
C VAL A 18 -11.05 -23.48 -10.81
N TYR A 19 -12.08 -22.71 -10.49
CA TYR A 19 -13.21 -23.17 -9.68
C TYR A 19 -14.37 -23.79 -10.50
N GLY A 20 -14.39 -23.59 -11.81
CA GLY A 20 -15.22 -24.36 -12.77
C GLY A 20 -16.74 -24.20 -12.65
N ARG A 21 -17.26 -23.45 -11.68
CA ARG A 21 -18.70 -23.26 -11.43
C ARG A 21 -19.15 -21.84 -11.76
N ILE A 22 -20.03 -21.73 -12.76
CA ILE A 22 -20.65 -20.45 -13.20
C ILE A 22 -21.43 -19.78 -12.06
N ILE A 23 -21.91 -20.55 -11.08
CA ILE A 23 -22.71 -20.07 -9.95
C ILE A 23 -21.87 -19.20 -9.00
N ASP A 24 -20.55 -19.42 -8.91
CA ASP A 24 -19.65 -18.69 -8.00
C ASP A 24 -19.11 -17.38 -8.62
N LEU A 25 -19.28 -17.23 -9.94
CA LEU A 25 -18.81 -16.08 -10.72
C LEU A 25 -19.29 -14.71 -10.16
N PRO A 26 -20.55 -14.52 -9.74
CA PRO A 26 -21.00 -13.23 -9.21
C PRO A 26 -20.31 -12.86 -7.90
N ALA A 27 -20.09 -13.83 -7.00
CA ALA A 27 -19.44 -13.60 -5.72
C ALA A 27 -17.96 -13.21 -5.91
N VAL A 28 -17.25 -13.91 -6.79
CA VAL A 28 -15.86 -13.62 -7.16
C VAL A 28 -15.73 -12.20 -7.73
N ILE A 29 -16.60 -11.82 -8.67
CA ILE A 29 -16.59 -10.48 -9.27
C ILE A 29 -16.83 -9.41 -8.20
N ILE A 30 -17.75 -9.64 -7.25
CA ILE A 30 -18.03 -8.70 -6.16
C ILE A 30 -16.79 -8.51 -5.28
N VAL A 31 -16.11 -9.58 -4.88
CA VAL A 31 -14.89 -9.48 -4.06
C VAL A 31 -13.81 -8.68 -4.78
N HIS A 32 -13.50 -9.02 -6.04
CA HIS A 32 -12.50 -8.30 -6.83
C HIS A 32 -12.88 -6.84 -7.07
N ALA A 33 -14.16 -6.55 -7.31
CA ALA A 33 -14.65 -5.18 -7.45
C ALA A 33 -14.47 -4.38 -6.14
N THR A 34 -14.70 -5.01 -4.99
CA THR A 34 -14.54 -4.38 -3.67
C THR A 34 -13.06 -4.05 -3.41
N ILE A 35 -12.17 -5.00 -3.65
CA ILE A 35 -10.71 -4.80 -3.60
C ILE A 35 -10.33 -3.60 -4.48
N SER A 36 -10.74 -3.64 -5.74
CA SER A 36 -10.35 -2.65 -6.74
C SER A 36 -10.85 -1.24 -6.39
N LEU A 37 -12.06 -1.16 -5.82
CA LEU A 37 -12.65 0.09 -5.35
C LEU A 37 -11.87 0.66 -4.16
N THR A 38 -11.58 -0.16 -3.14
CA THR A 38 -10.82 0.28 -1.97
C THR A 38 -9.41 0.75 -2.36
N PHE A 39 -8.71 0.00 -3.22
CA PHE A 39 -7.39 0.41 -3.73
C PHE A 39 -7.46 1.71 -4.54
N SER A 40 -8.47 1.85 -5.41
CA SER A 40 -8.66 3.07 -6.21
C SER A 40 -8.93 4.28 -5.34
N LEU A 41 -9.76 4.12 -4.29
CA LEU A 41 -10.09 5.18 -3.34
C LEU A 41 -8.83 5.64 -2.57
N VAL A 42 -8.08 4.70 -2.00
CA VAL A 42 -6.82 4.99 -1.28
C VAL A 42 -5.83 5.69 -2.22
N PHE A 43 -5.70 5.20 -3.45
CA PHE A 43 -4.81 5.79 -4.44
C PHE A 43 -5.17 7.24 -4.77
N PHE A 44 -6.44 7.52 -5.02
CA PHE A 44 -6.95 8.86 -5.33
C PHE A 44 -6.78 9.81 -4.16
N LEU A 45 -7.12 9.38 -2.94
CA LEU A 45 -6.96 10.17 -1.72
C LEU A 45 -5.49 10.51 -1.47
N GLY A 46 -4.58 9.55 -1.66
CA GLY A 46 -3.15 9.81 -1.54
C GLY A 46 -2.58 10.68 -2.66
N LEU A 47 -3.18 10.69 -3.86
CA LEU A 47 -2.78 11.63 -4.92
C LEU A 47 -3.26 13.04 -4.61
N LEU A 48 -4.47 13.17 -4.07
CA LEU A 48 -5.04 14.45 -3.66
C LEU A 48 -4.23 15.08 -2.50
N SER A 49 -3.88 14.29 -1.48
CA SER A 49 -3.04 14.77 -0.37
C SER A 49 -1.64 15.19 -0.84
N LEU A 50 -1.06 14.44 -1.78
CA LEU A 50 0.22 14.79 -2.40
C LEU A 50 0.13 16.08 -3.22
N SER A 51 -0.88 16.19 -4.09
CA SER A 51 -1.09 17.35 -4.95
C SER A 51 -1.31 18.64 -4.13
N THR A 52 -2.14 18.55 -3.09
CA THR A 52 -2.38 19.67 -2.17
C THR A 52 -1.11 20.08 -1.43
N ALA A 53 -0.28 19.13 -0.97
CA ALA A 53 0.97 19.46 -0.31
C ALA A 53 2.05 20.02 -1.25
N ILE A 54 2.13 19.54 -2.50
CA ILE A 54 3.01 20.13 -3.53
C ILE A 54 2.56 21.56 -3.86
N GLY A 55 1.25 21.77 -4.02
CA GLY A 55 0.67 23.09 -4.23
C GLY A 55 0.96 24.03 -3.06
N LEU A 56 0.87 23.52 -1.83
CA LEU A 56 1.24 24.26 -0.62
C LEU A 56 2.72 24.63 -0.61
N LYS A 57 3.63 23.68 -0.92
CA LYS A 57 5.07 23.96 -1.04
C LYS A 57 5.34 25.10 -2.01
N LYS A 58 4.72 25.06 -3.20
CA LYS A 58 4.89 26.10 -4.23
C LYS A 58 4.45 27.47 -3.70
N ARG A 59 3.30 27.53 -3.02
CA ARG A 59 2.77 28.78 -2.44
C ARG A 59 3.60 29.30 -1.26
N ILE A 60 4.17 28.40 -0.45
CA ILE A 60 5.10 28.76 0.63
C ILE A 60 6.34 29.44 0.05
N LYS A 61 6.93 28.87 -1.01
CA LYS A 61 8.13 29.43 -1.66
C LYS A 61 7.94 30.89 -2.12
N ASP A 62 6.77 31.23 -2.63
CA ASP A 62 6.47 32.57 -3.16
C ASP A 62 5.97 33.55 -2.08
N SER A 63 5.84 33.09 -0.82
CA SER A 63 5.26 33.86 0.27
C SER A 63 6.22 34.89 0.84
N GLN A 64 5.75 36.12 1.03
CA GLN A 64 6.54 37.21 1.64
C GLN A 64 5.92 37.78 2.91
N ARG A 65 4.67 37.43 3.25
CA ARG A 65 3.94 37.99 4.41
C ARG A 65 3.76 36.95 5.50
N ALA A 66 3.83 37.37 6.76
CA ALA A 66 3.62 36.48 7.91
C ALA A 66 2.18 35.90 7.95
N GLN A 67 1.18 36.70 7.55
CA GLN A 67 -0.21 36.27 7.48
C GLN A 67 -0.43 35.07 6.53
N ASP A 68 0.29 35.05 5.40
CA ASP A 68 0.20 33.97 4.41
C ASP A 68 0.78 32.67 4.98
N ILE A 69 1.94 32.74 5.64
CA ILE A 69 2.56 31.59 6.34
C ILE A 69 1.62 31.05 7.43
N ALA A 70 0.94 31.92 8.18
CA ALA A 70 -0.03 31.51 9.19
C ALA A 70 -1.24 30.78 8.58
N ALA A 71 -1.73 31.24 7.44
CA ALA A 71 -2.81 30.56 6.71
C ALA A 71 -2.35 29.19 6.17
N TYR A 72 -1.13 29.09 5.65
CA TYR A 72 -0.55 27.84 5.18
C TYR A 72 -0.30 26.83 6.30
N ARG A 73 0.12 27.29 7.48
CA ARG A 73 0.22 26.45 8.68
C ARG A 73 -1.13 25.85 9.07
N LYS A 74 -2.20 26.66 9.08
CA LYS A 74 -3.57 26.15 9.33
C LYS A 74 -4.00 25.13 8.27
N LEU A 75 -3.69 25.37 7.00
CA LEU A 75 -4.00 24.43 5.92
C LEU A 75 -3.24 23.11 6.08
N TRP A 76 -1.96 23.17 6.45
CA TRP A 76 -1.15 21.99 6.76
C TRP A 76 -1.75 21.16 7.89
N VAL A 77 -2.16 21.80 8.99
CA VAL A 77 -2.81 21.10 10.12
C VAL A 77 -4.10 20.43 9.67
N LYS A 78 -4.94 21.10 8.87
CA LYS A 78 -6.15 20.50 8.29
C LYS A 78 -5.83 19.30 7.39
N LEU A 79 -4.80 19.41 6.55
CA LEU A 79 -4.36 18.33 5.68
C LEU A 79 -3.83 17.14 6.49
N ALA A 80 -3.04 17.38 7.53
CA ALA A 80 -2.54 16.35 8.43
C ALA A 80 -3.69 15.66 9.18
N HIS A 81 -4.66 16.42 9.69
CA HIS A 81 -5.85 15.89 10.32
C HIS A 81 -6.66 15.00 9.35
N LEU A 82 -6.96 15.50 8.15
CA LEU A 82 -7.72 14.74 7.15
C LEU A 82 -6.99 13.47 6.72
N THR A 83 -5.67 13.54 6.52
CA THR A 83 -4.85 12.37 6.16
C THR A 83 -4.85 11.32 7.28
N THR A 84 -4.82 11.77 8.54
CA THR A 84 -4.89 10.88 9.71
C THR A 84 -6.28 10.24 9.84
N GLU A 85 -7.35 11.02 9.70
CA GLU A 85 -8.74 10.52 9.70
C GLU A 85 -8.96 9.46 8.59
N ILE A 86 -8.46 9.72 7.38
CA ILE A 86 -8.50 8.75 6.28
C ILE A 86 -7.74 7.47 6.65
N GLY A 87 -6.55 7.59 7.26
CA GLY A 87 -5.77 6.46 7.74
C GLY A 87 -6.46 5.67 8.86
N ASN A 88 -7.25 6.33 9.71
CA ASN A 88 -8.04 5.69 10.77
C ASN A 88 -9.26 4.95 10.23
N VAL A 89 -9.98 5.55 9.28
CA VAL A 89 -11.20 4.96 8.69
C VAL A 89 -10.86 3.81 7.75
N LEU A 90 -9.86 3.99 6.88
CA LEU A 90 -9.43 2.96 5.92
C LEU A 90 -8.43 1.96 6.52
N GLY A 91 -7.89 2.28 7.70
CA GLY A 91 -6.93 1.48 8.44
C GLY A 91 -7.32 0.02 8.58
N PRO A 92 -8.51 -0.29 9.14
CA PRO A 92 -8.93 -1.67 9.38
C PRO A 92 -9.05 -2.47 8.09
N THR A 93 -9.67 -1.87 7.07
CA THR A 93 -9.85 -2.50 5.76
C THR A 93 -8.51 -2.76 5.07
N MET A 94 -7.55 -1.84 5.15
CA MET A 94 -6.21 -2.06 4.58
C MET A 94 -5.44 -3.14 5.33
N MET A 95 -5.58 -3.22 6.66
CA MET A 95 -4.97 -4.27 7.47
C MET A 95 -5.55 -5.65 7.15
N GLU A 96 -6.86 -5.73 6.95
CA GLU A 96 -7.53 -6.94 6.49
C GLU A 96 -7.01 -7.40 5.12
N TRP A 97 -6.91 -6.49 4.14
CA TRP A 97 -6.36 -6.80 2.82
C TRP A 97 -4.89 -7.24 2.86
N LEU A 98 -4.10 -6.63 3.75
CA LEU A 98 -2.70 -6.99 3.95
C LEU A 98 -2.55 -8.40 4.53
N LEU A 99 -3.44 -8.77 5.46
CA LEU A 99 -3.48 -10.11 6.05
C LEU A 99 -3.93 -11.15 5.01
N ILE A 100 -5.06 -10.93 4.35
CA ILE A 100 -5.60 -11.83 3.33
C ILE A 100 -4.59 -12.00 2.18
N GLY A 101 -4.01 -10.90 1.70
CA GLY A 101 -3.01 -10.93 0.63
C GLY A 101 -1.75 -11.71 1.02
N SER A 102 -1.27 -11.57 2.26
CA SER A 102 -0.07 -12.29 2.70
C SER A 102 -0.32 -13.80 2.81
N ILE A 103 -1.46 -14.21 3.34
CA ILE A 103 -1.89 -15.62 3.37
C ILE A 103 -2.05 -16.15 1.94
N ALA A 104 -2.69 -15.40 1.05
CA ALA A 104 -2.89 -15.79 -0.34
C ALA A 104 -1.55 -16.02 -1.07
N VAL A 105 -0.55 -15.16 -0.88
CA VAL A 105 0.79 -15.36 -1.46
C VAL A 105 1.45 -16.63 -0.93
N ILE A 106 1.36 -16.89 0.39
CA ILE A 106 1.92 -18.11 0.99
C ILE A 106 1.26 -19.36 0.38
N ILE A 107 -0.08 -19.39 0.31
CA ILE A 107 -0.81 -20.51 -0.29
C ILE A 107 -0.41 -20.68 -1.76
N SER A 108 -0.32 -19.59 -2.52
CA SER A 108 0.06 -19.61 -3.93
C SER A 108 1.46 -20.18 -4.15
N CYS A 109 2.42 -19.77 -3.33
CA CYS A 109 3.78 -20.30 -3.36
C CYS A 109 3.79 -21.81 -3.03
N TYR A 110 3.05 -22.24 -2.02
CA TYR A 110 2.95 -23.66 -1.66
C TYR A 110 2.33 -24.49 -2.79
N SER A 111 1.21 -24.04 -3.35
CA SER A 111 0.54 -24.70 -4.48
C SER A 111 1.45 -24.78 -5.71
N LEU A 112 2.21 -23.72 -6.01
CA LEU A 112 3.14 -23.71 -7.14
C LEU A 112 4.32 -24.67 -6.93
N ILE A 113 4.89 -24.74 -5.72
CA ILE A 113 5.95 -25.71 -5.39
C ILE A 113 5.44 -27.14 -5.63
N TYR A 114 4.23 -27.43 -5.21
CA TYR A 114 3.63 -28.75 -5.39
C TYR A 114 3.34 -29.08 -6.85
N LEU A 115 2.77 -28.13 -7.60
CA LEU A 115 2.53 -28.29 -9.03
C LEU A 115 3.85 -28.58 -9.78
N LEU A 116 4.94 -27.89 -9.43
CA LEU A 116 6.26 -28.14 -10.01
C LEU A 116 6.81 -29.52 -9.64
N TYR A 117 6.58 -30.00 -8.41
CA TYR A 117 6.95 -31.35 -7.98
C TYR A 117 6.20 -32.42 -8.78
N ASP A 118 4.89 -32.25 -8.95
CA ASP A 118 4.03 -33.18 -9.69
C ASP A 118 4.43 -33.27 -11.18
N ILE A 119 4.71 -32.12 -11.81
CA ILE A 119 5.23 -32.06 -13.18
C ILE A 119 6.56 -32.82 -13.30
N ALA A 120 7.46 -32.66 -12.33
CA ALA A 120 8.75 -33.33 -12.32
C ALA A 120 8.61 -34.86 -12.15
N ALA A 121 7.58 -35.33 -11.44
CA ALA A 121 7.34 -36.74 -11.18
C ALA A 121 6.57 -37.45 -12.32
N HIS A 122 5.57 -36.78 -12.90
CA HIS A 122 4.59 -37.42 -13.79
C HIS A 122 4.66 -36.95 -15.25
N ASN A 123 5.50 -35.96 -15.60
CA ASN A 123 5.65 -35.37 -16.95
C ASN A 123 4.33 -34.86 -17.58
N ALA A 124 3.25 -34.77 -16.81
CA ALA A 124 1.98 -34.22 -17.25
C ALA A 124 1.99 -32.71 -17.02
N ILE A 125 1.93 -31.93 -18.10
CA ILE A 125 1.89 -30.46 -18.03
C ILE A 125 0.46 -30.02 -18.30
N ASP A 126 -0.29 -29.68 -17.25
CA ASP A 126 -1.48 -28.84 -17.43
C ASP A 126 -1.06 -27.38 -17.47
N GLN A 127 -0.87 -26.88 -18.70
CA GLN A 127 -0.46 -25.51 -18.96
C GLN A 127 -1.48 -24.47 -18.45
N SER A 128 -2.76 -24.85 -18.30
CA SER A 128 -3.81 -23.98 -17.77
C SER A 128 -3.64 -23.75 -16.28
N GLU A 129 -3.36 -24.82 -15.51
CA GLU A 129 -3.16 -24.74 -14.07
C GLU A 129 -1.92 -23.92 -13.72
N ILE A 130 -0.79 -24.15 -14.41
CA ILE A 130 0.45 -23.38 -14.22
C ILE A 130 0.21 -21.90 -14.47
N ASN A 131 -0.44 -21.56 -15.58
CA ASN A 131 -0.71 -20.17 -15.94
C ASN A 131 -1.61 -19.48 -14.91
N SER A 132 -2.62 -20.17 -14.40
CA SER A 132 -3.53 -19.63 -13.38
C SER A 132 -2.83 -19.42 -12.02
N GLY A 133 -2.02 -20.38 -11.57
CA GLY A 133 -1.28 -20.29 -10.32
C GLY A 133 -0.22 -19.19 -10.33
N VAL A 134 0.54 -19.08 -11.43
CA VAL A 134 1.53 -18.02 -11.61
C VAL A 134 0.85 -16.65 -11.67
N PHE A 135 -0.26 -16.52 -12.40
CA PHE A 135 -1.01 -15.27 -12.48
C PHE A 135 -1.48 -14.81 -11.09
N PHE A 136 -2.08 -15.71 -10.31
CA PHE A 136 -2.59 -15.39 -8.98
C PHE A 136 -1.48 -14.99 -8.01
N LEU A 137 -0.33 -15.69 -8.05
CA LEU A 137 0.86 -15.35 -7.26
C LEU A 137 1.40 -13.95 -7.60
N VAL A 138 1.58 -13.67 -8.90
CA VAL A 138 2.14 -12.40 -9.37
C VAL A 138 1.21 -11.25 -9.01
N MET A 139 -0.09 -11.39 -9.26
CA MET A 139 -1.06 -10.33 -8.96
C MET A 139 -1.16 -10.03 -7.46
N SER A 140 -1.25 -11.07 -6.63
CA SER A 140 -1.29 -10.91 -5.16
C SER A 140 -0.01 -10.26 -4.63
N SER A 141 1.15 -10.63 -5.18
CA SER A 141 2.45 -10.04 -4.83
C SER A 141 2.54 -8.57 -5.24
N ILE A 142 2.08 -8.21 -6.44
CA ILE A 142 2.05 -6.82 -6.91
C ILE A 142 1.16 -5.96 -6.02
N LEU A 143 -0.01 -6.46 -5.62
CA LEU A 143 -0.93 -5.73 -4.74
C LEU A 143 -0.32 -5.47 -3.36
N LEU A 144 0.33 -6.49 -2.76
CA LEU A 144 1.04 -6.32 -1.49
C LEU A 144 2.20 -5.32 -1.59
N ILE A 145 3.03 -5.43 -2.64
CA ILE A 145 4.14 -4.51 -2.86
C ILE A 145 3.61 -3.09 -3.04
N PHE A 146 2.56 -2.92 -3.83
CA PHE A 146 1.94 -1.62 -4.07
C PHE A 146 1.44 -1.00 -2.77
N LEU A 147 0.74 -1.78 -1.92
CA LEU A 147 0.23 -1.32 -0.64
C LEU A 147 1.37 -0.87 0.29
N CYS A 148 2.43 -1.67 0.40
CA CYS A 148 3.60 -1.37 1.23
C CYS A 148 4.42 -0.16 0.70
N GLU A 149 4.59 -0.03 -0.63
CA GLU A 149 5.29 1.08 -1.25
C GLU A 149 4.51 2.40 -1.16
N PHE A 150 3.19 2.32 -1.26
CA PHE A 150 2.30 3.47 -1.18
C PHE A 150 2.44 4.19 0.16
N GLY A 151 2.43 3.43 1.27
CA GLY A 151 2.62 3.98 2.61
C GLY A 151 3.99 4.64 2.80
N ASN A 152 5.05 4.02 2.27
CA ASN A 152 6.42 4.46 2.49
C ASN A 152 6.81 5.73 1.69
N ARG A 153 6.46 5.80 0.40
CA ARG A 153 6.94 6.87 -0.50
C ARG A 153 6.15 8.17 -0.40
N ARG A 154 4.84 8.10 -0.16
CA ARG A 154 3.95 9.29 -0.25
C ARG A 154 3.98 10.17 0.99
N THR A 155 4.29 9.55 2.11
CA THR A 155 4.23 10.18 3.42
C THR A 155 5.52 10.94 3.76
N SER A 156 6.67 10.26 3.71
CA SER A 156 7.96 10.80 4.14
C SER A 156 8.53 11.90 3.22
N SER A 157 8.31 11.79 1.91
CA SER A 157 8.93 12.68 0.92
C SER A 157 8.35 14.10 0.90
N VAL A 158 7.12 14.28 1.36
CA VAL A 158 6.39 15.54 1.21
C VAL A 158 6.64 16.48 2.37
N GLY A 159 6.49 15.99 3.60
CA GLY A 159 6.76 16.81 4.79
C GLY A 159 8.21 17.27 4.88
N THR A 160 9.16 16.41 4.50
CA THR A 160 10.59 16.78 4.41
C THR A 160 10.84 17.90 3.41
N LYS A 161 10.20 17.87 2.23
CA LYS A 161 10.32 18.93 1.21
C LYS A 161 9.70 20.25 1.64
N VAL A 162 8.59 20.23 2.38
CA VAL A 162 7.95 21.44 2.93
C VAL A 162 8.81 22.02 4.06
N GLN A 163 9.32 21.18 4.95
CA GLN A 163 10.23 21.58 6.02
C GLN A 163 11.51 22.23 5.48
N GLN A 164 12.14 21.64 4.46
CA GLN A 164 13.32 22.21 3.80
C GLN A 164 13.03 23.59 3.20
N GLU A 165 11.86 23.80 2.61
CA GLU A 165 11.48 25.09 2.04
C GLU A 165 11.24 26.15 3.12
N LEU A 166 10.59 25.77 4.23
CA LEU A 166 10.41 26.67 5.38
C LEU A 166 11.75 27.06 6.02
N LEU A 167 12.68 26.12 6.14
CA LEU A 167 14.04 26.43 6.62
C LEU A 167 14.75 27.43 5.69
N ARG A 168 14.59 27.32 4.37
CA ARG A 168 15.14 28.31 3.43
C ARG A 168 14.54 29.69 3.65
N LEU A 169 13.23 29.76 3.86
CA LEU A 169 12.54 31.02 4.13
C LEU A 169 12.93 31.65 5.47
N SER A 170 13.29 30.85 6.49
CA SER A 170 13.82 31.39 7.75
C SER A 170 15.21 32.04 7.61
N PHE A 171 15.94 31.81 6.51
CA PHE A 171 17.21 32.52 6.26
C PHE A 171 17.02 33.78 5.39
N THR A 172 15.92 33.87 4.63
CA THR A 172 15.66 34.98 3.70
C THR A 172 14.60 35.97 4.17
N GLY A 173 13.86 35.64 5.24
CA GLY A 173 12.82 36.49 5.82
C GLY A 173 13.36 37.84 6.29
N ARG A 174 12.59 38.91 6.03
CA ARG A 174 12.98 40.29 6.39
C ARG A 174 12.50 40.75 7.76
N ASP A 175 11.37 40.21 8.24
CA ASP A 175 10.70 40.69 9.46
C ASP A 175 10.69 39.65 10.59
N LYS A 176 10.75 40.14 11.84
CA LYS A 176 10.71 39.31 13.05
C LYS A 176 9.42 38.49 13.16
N GLU A 177 8.28 39.07 12.80
CA GLU A 177 6.98 38.38 12.80
C GLU A 177 6.93 37.24 11.77
N PHE A 178 7.56 37.43 10.60
CA PHE A 178 7.67 36.41 9.58
C PHE A 178 8.50 35.22 10.07
N HIS A 179 9.67 35.49 10.67
CA HIS A 179 10.51 34.44 11.26
C HIS A 179 9.82 33.67 12.37
N GLN A 180 9.06 34.37 13.21
CA GLN A 180 8.28 33.74 14.27
C GLN A 180 7.24 32.77 13.69
N GLU A 181 6.50 33.16 12.67
CA GLU A 181 5.48 32.30 12.07
C GLU A 181 6.09 31.11 11.31
N VAL A 182 7.22 31.30 10.62
CA VAL A 182 7.97 30.20 9.98
C VAL A 182 8.44 29.18 11.02
N ASN A 183 9.00 29.64 12.14
CA ASN A 183 9.42 28.76 13.24
C ASN A 183 8.24 28.00 13.86
N LEU A 184 7.11 28.67 14.09
CA LEU A 184 5.88 28.02 14.55
C LEU A 184 5.40 26.95 13.55
N PHE A 185 5.54 27.20 12.25
CA PHE A 185 5.19 26.22 11.23
C PHE A 185 6.16 25.02 11.24
N ILE A 186 7.47 25.24 11.30
CA ILE A 186 8.46 24.15 11.41
C ILE A 186 8.16 23.26 12.62
N GLN A 187 7.89 23.86 13.78
CA GLN A 187 7.46 23.11 14.98
C GLN A 187 6.17 22.33 14.71
N THR A 188 5.18 22.96 14.07
CA THR A 188 3.90 22.32 13.73
C THR A 188 4.09 21.10 12.83
N ILE A 189 5.01 21.15 11.86
CA ILE A 189 5.34 19.99 11.00
C ILE A 189 5.95 18.87 11.82
N HIS A 190 6.82 19.19 12.79
CA HIS A 190 7.42 18.21 13.67
C HIS A 190 6.38 17.52 14.57
N PHE A 191 5.38 18.25 15.07
CA PHE A 191 4.31 17.70 15.91
C PHE A 191 3.19 16.99 15.12
N ARG A 192 2.89 17.46 13.90
CA ARG A 192 1.77 17.00 13.07
C ARG A 192 2.26 16.72 11.67
N PHE A 193 3.10 15.70 11.55
CA PHE A 193 3.47 15.16 10.25
C PHE A 193 2.26 14.40 9.68
N PRO A 194 1.86 14.63 8.41
CA PRO A 194 0.80 13.88 7.76
C PRO A 194 1.32 12.47 7.51
N ASN A 195 1.33 11.63 8.55
CA ASN A 195 1.74 10.25 8.48
C ASN A 195 0.54 9.37 8.12
N PHE A 196 0.65 8.61 7.04
CA PHE A 196 -0.32 7.57 6.73
C PHE A 196 -0.05 6.36 7.65
N VAL A 197 -0.56 6.44 8.88
CA VAL A 197 -0.48 5.34 9.85
C VAL A 197 -1.79 4.56 9.76
N LEU A 198 -1.72 3.25 9.51
CA LEU A 198 -2.91 2.40 9.53
C LEU A 198 -3.30 2.12 10.98
N CYS A 199 -4.50 2.56 11.37
CA CYS A 199 -5.07 2.36 12.71
C CYS A 199 -4.19 2.84 13.89
N GLY A 200 -3.13 3.61 13.66
CA GLY A 200 -2.15 3.93 14.73
C GLY A 200 -1.21 2.78 15.12
N PHE A 201 -1.34 1.58 14.54
CA PHE A 201 -0.59 0.38 14.94
C PHE A 201 0.50 -0.03 13.95
N ILE A 202 0.26 0.11 12.64
CA ILE A 202 1.19 -0.37 11.60
C ILE A 202 1.59 0.78 10.69
N THR A 203 2.90 1.02 10.62
CA THR A 203 3.47 1.85 9.56
C THR A 203 3.77 0.95 8.36
N LEU A 204 3.01 1.14 7.27
CA LEU A 204 3.30 0.45 6.01
C LEU A 204 4.64 0.95 5.48
N ASN A 205 5.68 0.16 5.72
CA ASN A 205 7.04 0.47 5.29
C ASN A 205 7.66 -0.76 4.60
N ARG A 206 8.82 -0.54 3.96
CA ARG A 206 9.57 -1.63 3.31
C ARG A 206 10.00 -2.71 4.29
N GLN A 207 10.21 -2.36 5.55
CA GLN A 207 10.63 -3.30 6.59
C GLN A 207 9.52 -4.32 6.89
N TYR A 208 8.26 -3.88 6.93
CA TYR A 208 7.11 -4.76 7.09
C TYR A 208 6.98 -5.75 5.93
N LEU A 209 7.20 -5.29 4.70
CA LEU A 209 7.24 -6.17 3.53
C LEU A 209 8.34 -7.23 3.65
N VAL A 210 9.54 -6.85 4.10
CA VAL A 210 10.65 -7.80 4.34
C VAL A 210 10.29 -8.81 5.43
N SER A 211 9.67 -8.36 6.53
CA SER A 211 9.20 -9.24 7.60
C SER A 211 8.15 -10.24 7.11
N LEU A 212 7.18 -9.79 6.29
CA LEU A 212 6.20 -10.69 5.67
C LEU A 212 6.86 -11.74 4.77
N ILE A 213 7.80 -11.34 3.92
CA ILE A 213 8.52 -12.26 3.03
C ILE A 213 9.31 -13.29 3.84
N SER A 214 10.05 -12.83 4.86
CA SER A 214 10.84 -13.71 5.73
C SER A 214 9.97 -14.71 6.50
N GLY A 215 8.86 -14.25 7.06
CA GLY A 215 7.88 -15.11 7.74
C GLY A 215 7.23 -16.10 6.78
N GLY A 216 6.85 -15.65 5.59
CA GLY A 216 6.26 -16.50 4.55
C GLY A 216 7.20 -17.61 4.08
N ILE A 217 8.48 -17.29 3.84
CA ILE A 217 9.51 -18.28 3.48
C ILE A 217 9.69 -19.30 4.61
N THR A 218 9.77 -18.84 5.86
CA THR A 218 9.92 -19.73 7.02
C THR A 218 8.75 -20.72 7.11
N TYR A 219 7.53 -20.22 6.94
CA TYR A 219 6.33 -21.06 6.97
C TYR A 219 6.29 -22.05 5.81
N LEU A 220 6.68 -21.62 4.60
CA LEU A 220 6.77 -22.51 3.43
C LEU A 220 7.76 -23.64 3.66
N ILE A 221 8.95 -23.35 4.21
CA ILE A 221 9.94 -24.38 4.53
C ILE A 221 9.34 -25.43 5.48
N VAL A 222 8.67 -24.98 6.54
CA VAL A 222 8.02 -25.86 7.52
C VAL A 222 6.95 -26.73 6.86
N LEU A 223 6.09 -26.15 6.02
CA LEU A 223 5.06 -26.90 5.30
C LEU A 223 5.63 -27.96 4.36
N VAL A 224 6.69 -27.62 3.62
CA VAL A 224 7.38 -28.56 2.72
C VAL A 224 8.01 -29.70 3.53
N GLN A 225 8.66 -29.40 4.65
CA GLN A 225 9.27 -30.40 5.53
C GLN A 225 8.23 -31.35 6.14
N PHE A 226 7.13 -30.83 6.67
CA PHE A 226 6.05 -31.66 7.23
C PHE A 226 5.50 -32.64 6.20
N ARG A 227 5.29 -32.19 4.97
CA ARG A 227 4.82 -33.04 3.86
C ARG A 227 5.85 -34.09 3.46
N SER A 228 7.13 -33.71 3.33
CA SER A 228 8.20 -34.65 2.98
C SER A 228 8.34 -35.78 3.99
N ASN A 229 8.18 -35.48 5.28
CA ASN A 229 8.24 -36.49 6.33
C ASN A 229 7.07 -37.47 6.23
N GLN A 230 5.85 -37.00 5.92
CA GLN A 230 4.69 -37.87 5.69
C GLN A 230 4.91 -38.83 4.52
N ASN A 231 5.46 -38.35 3.40
CA ASN A 231 5.73 -39.18 2.22
C ASN A 231 6.85 -40.23 2.44
N THR A 232 7.62 -40.14 3.53
CA THR A 232 8.70 -41.11 3.85
C THR A 232 8.20 -42.23 4.77
N GLU A 233 7.01 -42.07 5.37
CA GLU A 233 6.40 -43.05 6.28
C GLU A 233 5.37 -43.98 5.59
N GLU A 234 5.02 -43.71 4.32
CA GLU A 234 4.24 -44.60 3.42
C GLU A 234 5.14 -45.43 2.51
#